data_AF-A0A6F9DKK0-F1
#
_entry.id   AF-A0A6F9DKK0-F1
#
_cell.length_a   1.000
_cell.length_b   1.000
_cell.length_c   1.000
_cell.angle_alpha   90.00
_cell.angle_beta   90.00
_cell.angle_gamma   90.00
#
_symmetry.space_group_name_H-M   'P 1'
#
loop_
_entity.id
_entity.type
_entity.pdbx_description
1 polymer ?
#
loop_
_entity_poly.entity_id
_entity_poly.type
_entity_poly.pdbx_seq_one_letter_code
_entity_poly.pdbx_strand_id
1 'polypeptide(L)'
;MSFARDVSLLSEGFGQIWRLHYRYYASGYRISPETLVRKECLENMTDEAKFNEKVTRSMLHKRPSKLRVFEKASVNDILGKKKLPLPNEKYFNTPNIPQYGSYDKYVKHAELVRKEQRESDTHWKTIDKWQKIQNDEPNYTDVGFKLIIPKLTLKEKKECRKVILHLKNNLQKQKDAQKRHKTFCVDTAMEEWERDSQGIKEICTIAKHYNIYRDLFCDKIFYPVVHMDVEYEATDYVSPVYYGNSLSPSAAASPPNIMFDSNPDSLWTLILVNPDGNLESTTSEYVHWFIGNIKGNEVASGDVVVDYLQPLPMRGTGYHRMIFVLYKQKEKINYDKWQKDSPCLLLRDRWFQTKDFFDEFQSQLTPASIRFFQSKWDESVLETFHNKLNMAEPVYEFVPQEYEKLGVLKPYPHRKTLTWLKKFMPSEPLYPGGGTLT
;
A
#
# COMPACT_ATOMS: atom_id res chain seq x y z
N MET A 1 -0.07 -31.78 -49.42
CA MET A 1 -0.54 -30.48 -49.94
C MET A 1 -1.45 -29.86 -48.90
N SER A 2 -1.11 -28.62 -48.47
CA SER A 2 -1.87 -27.65 -47.65
C SER A 2 -2.67 -28.20 -46.45
N PHE A 3 -2.31 -28.03 -45.17
CA PHE A 3 -1.74 -26.89 -44.42
C PHE A 3 -2.42 -25.54 -44.68
N ALA A 4 -2.88 -24.95 -43.56
CA ALA A 4 -3.33 -23.58 -43.35
C ALA A 4 -4.72 -23.21 -43.89
N ARG A 5 -5.71 -23.26 -42.99
CA ARG A 5 -6.57 -22.13 -42.62
C ARG A 5 -7.44 -22.54 -41.43
N ASP A 6 -7.76 -21.57 -40.59
CA ASP A 6 -8.64 -21.65 -39.41
C ASP A 6 -8.00 -22.09 -38.08
N VAL A 7 -6.84 -21.48 -37.77
CA VAL A 7 -6.51 -21.02 -36.42
C VAL A 7 -5.99 -19.58 -36.54
N SER A 8 -6.90 -18.64 -36.72
CA SER A 8 -6.60 -17.20 -36.71
C SER A 8 -7.88 -16.46 -36.38
N LEU A 9 -8.23 -16.39 -35.09
CA LEU A 9 -9.18 -15.41 -34.54
C LEU A 9 -9.23 -15.34 -32.99
N LEU A 10 -8.28 -15.95 -32.26
CA LEU A 10 -8.21 -15.86 -30.79
C LEU A 10 -6.77 -15.71 -30.28
N SER A 11 -6.01 -14.78 -30.87
CA SER A 11 -4.68 -14.42 -30.37
C SER A 11 -4.47 -12.91 -30.44
N GLU A 12 -5.23 -12.15 -29.66
CA GLU A 12 -4.87 -10.79 -29.28
C GLU A 12 -5.47 -10.50 -27.90
N GLY A 13 -4.60 -10.15 -26.96
CA GLY A 13 -4.97 -9.77 -25.59
C GLY A 13 -4.83 -10.90 -24.58
N PHE A 14 -3.60 -11.30 -24.25
CA PHE A 14 -3.13 -11.67 -22.90
C PHE A 14 -1.67 -12.11 -23.00
N GLY A 15 -0.77 -11.13 -22.97
CA GLY A 15 0.64 -11.37 -23.18
C GLY A 15 1.50 -10.24 -22.62
N GLN A 16 1.35 -9.93 -21.34
CA GLN A 16 2.38 -9.22 -20.56
C GLN A 16 2.04 -9.37 -19.08
N ILE A 17 2.88 -10.12 -18.37
CA ILE A 17 3.27 -10.02 -16.95
C ILE A 17 3.75 -11.43 -16.54
N TRP A 18 4.95 -11.46 -15.95
CA TRP A 18 5.77 -12.61 -15.53
C TRP A 18 6.66 -13.27 -16.60
N ARG A 19 7.95 -12.91 -16.57
CA ARG A 19 9.03 -13.89 -16.37
C ARG A 19 10.35 -13.22 -15.93
N LEU A 20 10.76 -13.62 -14.73
CA LEU A 20 12.12 -14.03 -14.32
C LEU A 20 13.26 -12.99 -14.30
N HIS A 21 13.51 -12.51 -13.08
CA HIS A 21 14.85 -12.15 -12.61
C HIS A 21 15.78 -13.38 -12.64
N TYR A 22 16.69 -13.43 -13.62
CA TYR A 22 17.95 -14.15 -13.50
C TYR A 22 19.08 -13.16 -13.80
N ARG A 23 19.84 -12.77 -12.77
CA ARG A 23 21.15 -12.11 -12.96
C ARG A 23 22.24 -13.09 -12.58
N TYR A 24 22.84 -13.68 -13.60
CA TYR A 24 24.20 -14.19 -13.54
C TYR A 24 25.16 -13.01 -13.33
N TYR A 25 26.00 -13.09 -12.30
CA TYR A 25 27.28 -12.38 -12.29
C TYR A 25 28.36 -13.43 -12.04
N ALA A 26 28.88 -13.97 -13.15
CA ALA A 26 30.14 -14.68 -13.16
C ALA A 26 31.27 -13.65 -13.24
N SER A 27 32.22 -13.77 -12.32
CA SER A 27 33.53 -13.13 -12.32
C SER A 27 34.40 -13.62 -13.49
N GLY A 28 35.25 -12.77 -14.06
CA GLY A 28 36.40 -13.25 -14.84
C GLY A 28 37.10 -12.25 -15.76
N TYR A 29 38.34 -11.91 -15.40
CA TYR A 29 39.52 -11.61 -16.25
C TYR A 29 39.74 -10.21 -16.91
N ARG A 30 40.80 -9.51 -16.43
CA ARG A 30 42.08 -9.11 -17.10
C ARG A 30 42.12 -9.30 -18.65
N ILE A 31 42.59 -8.42 -19.55
CA ILE A 31 43.85 -7.64 -19.72
C ILE A 31 43.60 -6.44 -20.67
N SER A 32 44.60 -5.56 -20.74
CA SER A 32 44.82 -4.25 -21.39
C SER A 32 44.78 -4.17 -22.95
N PRO A 33 45.46 -3.18 -23.56
CA PRO A 33 44.92 -1.96 -24.16
C PRO A 33 44.87 -2.03 -25.71
N GLU A 34 44.33 -0.98 -26.33
CA GLU A 34 44.32 -0.63 -27.78
C GLU A 34 42.90 -0.58 -28.37
N THR A 35 42.33 0.62 -28.45
CA THR A 35 42.22 1.52 -29.62
C THR A 35 41.17 1.13 -30.66
N LEU A 36 40.30 2.11 -30.93
CA LEU A 36 39.64 2.43 -32.21
C LEU A 36 38.67 1.41 -32.82
N VAL A 37 37.36 1.59 -32.57
CA VAL A 37 36.34 1.39 -33.63
C VAL A 37 35.18 2.40 -33.49
N ARG A 38 35.11 3.28 -34.50
CA ARG A 38 33.98 3.93 -35.20
C ARG A 38 32.71 4.33 -34.43
N LYS A 39 32.41 5.64 -34.51
CA LYS A 39 31.04 6.18 -34.49
C LYS A 39 30.32 5.71 -35.76
N GLU A 40 29.39 4.77 -35.64
CA GLU A 40 28.38 4.52 -36.67
C GLU A 40 26.97 4.54 -36.07
N CYS A 41 26.09 5.18 -36.85
CA CYS A 41 24.66 5.46 -36.76
C CYS A 41 23.80 4.70 -35.73
N LEU A 42 23.24 5.48 -34.79
CA LEU A 42 22.31 5.07 -33.72
C LEU A 42 20.83 5.03 -34.15
N GLU A 43 20.53 5.23 -35.44
CA GLU A 43 19.15 5.47 -35.90
C GLU A 43 18.33 4.20 -36.17
N ASN A 44 18.97 3.01 -36.29
CA ASN A 44 18.29 1.75 -36.64
C ASN A 44 18.32 0.67 -35.55
N MET A 45 18.62 1.01 -34.29
CA MET A 45 18.72 0.03 -33.21
C MET A 45 17.37 -0.21 -32.52
N THR A 46 17.05 -1.48 -32.25
CA THR A 46 15.92 -1.88 -31.38
C THR A 46 16.12 -1.33 -29.97
N ASP A 47 15.04 -1.16 -29.21
CA ASP A 47 15.12 -0.57 -27.86
C ASP A 47 15.98 -1.40 -26.89
N GLU A 48 16.02 -2.72 -27.07
CA GLU A 48 16.92 -3.62 -26.37
C GLU A 48 18.39 -3.36 -26.72
N ALA A 49 18.68 -3.12 -28.01
CA ALA A 49 20.03 -2.80 -28.46
C ALA A 49 20.45 -1.39 -27.99
N LYS A 50 19.54 -0.41 -27.98
CA LYS A 50 19.78 0.93 -27.40
C LYS A 50 20.03 0.83 -25.89
N PHE A 51 19.28 0.00 -25.16
CA PHE A 51 19.48 -0.22 -23.73
C PHE A 51 20.84 -0.86 -23.46
N ASN A 52 21.20 -1.92 -24.19
CA ASN A 52 22.47 -2.60 -24.07
C ASN A 52 23.64 -1.67 -24.43
N GLU A 53 23.54 -0.87 -25.49
CA GLU A 53 24.54 0.16 -25.80
C GLU A 53 24.64 1.20 -24.67
N LYS A 54 23.52 1.65 -24.09
CA LYS A 54 23.51 2.62 -22.99
C LYS A 54 24.14 2.04 -21.71
N VAL A 55 23.87 0.78 -21.40
CA VAL A 55 24.50 0.04 -20.30
C VAL A 55 25.99 -0.09 -20.56
N THR A 56 26.38 -0.46 -21.79
CA THR A 56 27.77 -0.62 -22.20
C THR A 56 28.51 0.72 -22.19
N ARG A 57 27.88 1.81 -22.64
CA ARG A 57 28.39 3.19 -22.52
C ARG A 57 28.46 3.67 -21.08
N SER A 58 27.53 3.29 -20.21
CA SER A 58 27.57 3.63 -18.78
C SER A 58 28.65 2.86 -18.04
N MET A 59 29.01 1.67 -18.53
CA MET A 59 30.12 0.87 -18.04
C MET A 59 31.47 1.43 -18.55
N LEU A 60 31.54 1.86 -19.82
CA LEU A 60 32.74 2.38 -20.49
C LEU A 60 33.05 3.85 -20.16
N HIS A 61 32.06 4.73 -20.27
CA HIS A 61 32.17 6.09 -19.77
C HIS A 61 31.81 6.06 -18.30
N LYS A 62 32.82 6.29 -17.44
CA LYS A 62 32.76 6.42 -15.98
C LYS A 62 31.81 7.52 -15.45
N ARG A 63 30.74 7.88 -16.17
CA ARG A 63 29.72 8.81 -15.70
C ARG A 63 29.02 8.20 -14.49
N PRO A 64 29.11 8.86 -13.33
CA PRO A 64 28.47 8.34 -12.14
C PRO A 64 26.96 8.26 -12.34
N SER A 65 26.35 7.11 -12.04
CA SER A 65 24.91 7.07 -11.80
C SER A 65 24.57 8.06 -10.68
N LYS A 66 23.36 8.63 -10.67
CA LYS A 66 22.91 9.45 -9.52
C LYS A 66 22.89 8.65 -8.21
N LEU A 67 22.94 7.32 -8.29
CA LEU A 67 23.05 6.38 -7.18
C LEU A 67 24.51 6.15 -6.71
N ARG A 68 25.52 6.67 -7.41
CA ARG A 68 26.94 6.47 -7.05
C ARG A 68 27.37 7.17 -5.75
N VAL A 69 26.48 7.93 -5.12
CA VAL A 69 26.68 8.47 -3.77
C VAL A 69 26.73 7.33 -2.73
N PHE A 70 26.18 6.15 -3.06
CA PHE A 70 26.19 4.98 -2.17
C PHE A 70 27.46 4.13 -2.24
N GLU A 71 28.42 4.42 -3.14
CA GLU A 71 29.56 3.53 -3.42
C GLU A 71 30.94 4.09 -3.03
N LYS A 72 31.03 5.29 -2.42
CA LYS A 72 32.32 5.85 -2.00
C LYS A 72 32.33 6.17 -0.51
N ALA A 73 32.59 5.15 0.31
CA ALA A 73 33.35 5.40 1.52
C ALA A 73 34.84 5.36 1.13
N SER A 74 35.53 6.50 1.20
CA SER A 74 36.98 6.51 1.03
C SER A 74 37.60 5.77 2.21
N VAL A 75 38.54 4.84 1.95
CA VAL A 75 39.27 4.13 3.00
C VAL A 75 39.96 5.12 3.97
N ASN A 76 40.37 6.28 3.46
CA ASN A 76 40.97 7.36 4.25
C ASN A 76 39.94 8.09 5.13
N ASP A 77 38.66 8.14 4.75
CA ASP A 77 37.58 8.72 5.56
C ASP A 77 37.23 7.82 6.76
N ILE A 78 37.41 6.51 6.61
CA ILE A 78 37.22 5.48 7.65
C ILE A 78 38.42 5.42 8.61
N LEU A 79 39.64 5.64 8.10
CA LEU A 79 40.85 5.60 8.91
C LEU A 79 41.01 6.80 9.85
N GLY A 80 40.39 7.95 9.54
CA GLY A 80 40.47 9.17 10.35
C GLY A 80 39.42 9.32 11.47
N LYS A 81 38.34 8.53 11.45
CA LYS A 81 37.27 8.56 12.46
C LYS A 81 37.07 7.15 13.00
N LYS A 82 37.30 6.96 14.32
CA LYS A 82 37.04 5.75 15.14
C LYS A 82 36.93 4.45 14.32
N LYS A 83 37.90 3.53 14.41
CA LYS A 83 37.83 2.16 13.85
C LYS A 83 36.40 1.59 13.88
N LEU A 84 35.67 1.70 12.78
CA LEU A 84 34.32 1.15 12.65
C LEU A 84 34.46 -0.21 11.97
N PRO A 85 33.89 -1.28 12.53
CA PRO A 85 34.11 -2.62 12.02
C PRO A 85 33.51 -2.78 10.62
N LEU A 86 34.28 -3.35 9.70
CA LEU A 86 33.77 -3.69 8.37
C LEU A 86 32.88 -4.94 8.46
N PRO A 87 31.83 -5.08 7.61
CA PRO A 87 30.88 -6.18 7.72
C PRO A 87 31.49 -7.59 7.73
N ASN A 88 32.59 -7.79 6.98
CA ASN A 88 33.28 -9.07 6.83
C ASN A 88 34.61 -9.14 7.59
N GLU A 89 34.88 -8.19 8.51
CA GLU A 89 36.18 -8.09 9.17
C GLU A 89 36.56 -9.34 9.97
N LYS A 90 35.55 -9.98 10.56
CA LYS A 90 35.65 -11.24 11.31
C LYS A 90 36.24 -12.42 10.53
N TYR A 91 36.33 -12.34 9.20
CA TYR A 91 36.78 -13.44 8.34
C TYR A 91 38.18 -13.23 7.73
N PHE A 92 38.84 -12.07 7.90
CA PHE A 92 40.10 -11.79 7.20
C PHE A 92 41.27 -12.71 7.60
N ASN A 93 41.29 -13.23 8.83
CA ASN A 93 42.37 -14.08 9.35
C ASN A 93 41.91 -15.51 9.69
N THR A 94 40.73 -15.91 9.24
CA THR A 94 40.21 -17.26 9.51
C THR A 94 40.65 -18.22 8.41
N PRO A 95 41.46 -19.25 8.72
CA PRO A 95 41.99 -20.17 7.71
C PRO A 95 40.93 -21.07 7.07
N ASN A 96 39.76 -21.21 7.70
CA ASN A 96 38.66 -22.04 7.21
C ASN A 96 37.36 -21.22 7.17
N ILE A 97 37.11 -20.56 6.04
CA ILE A 97 35.93 -19.71 5.86
C ILE A 97 34.71 -20.60 5.57
N PRO A 98 33.62 -20.51 6.36
CA PRO A 98 32.42 -21.28 6.10
C PRO A 98 31.81 -20.87 4.76
N GLN A 99 31.61 -21.86 3.87
CA GLN A 99 30.91 -21.65 2.60
C GLN A 99 29.41 -21.78 2.81
N TYR A 100 28.62 -20.95 2.13
CA TYR A 100 27.16 -21.04 2.20
C TYR A 100 26.62 -22.33 1.55
N GLY A 101 27.30 -22.88 0.54
CA GLY A 101 26.93 -24.13 -0.14
C GLY A 101 25.63 -24.09 -0.96
N SER A 102 24.91 -22.96 -0.97
CA SER A 102 23.76 -22.71 -1.84
C SER A 102 23.48 -21.21 -1.92
N TYR A 103 22.87 -20.77 -3.01
CA TYR A 103 22.44 -19.37 -3.17
C TYR A 103 21.40 -18.97 -2.11
N ASP A 104 20.43 -19.83 -1.81
CA ASP A 104 19.37 -19.53 -0.83
C ASP A 104 19.91 -19.27 0.58
N LYS A 105 20.92 -20.02 1.01
CA LYS A 105 21.59 -19.79 2.30
C LYS A 105 22.30 -18.44 2.33
N TYR A 106 22.93 -18.05 1.22
CA TYR A 106 23.53 -16.73 1.09
C TYR A 106 22.45 -15.63 1.15
N VAL A 107 21.36 -15.77 0.40
CA VAL A 107 20.27 -14.77 0.38
C VAL A 107 19.66 -14.58 1.77
N LYS A 108 19.33 -15.67 2.47
CA LYS A 108 18.81 -15.61 3.85
C LYS A 108 19.77 -14.88 4.78
N HIS A 109 21.08 -15.16 4.67
CA HIS A 109 22.07 -14.46 5.47
C HIS A 109 22.17 -12.97 5.10
N ALA A 110 22.16 -12.64 3.81
CA ALA A 110 22.21 -11.26 3.33
C ALA A 110 20.99 -10.44 3.79
N GLU A 111 19.79 -11.03 3.80
CA GLU A 111 18.58 -10.39 4.31
C GLU A 111 18.63 -10.12 5.82
N LEU A 112 19.15 -11.09 6.60
CA LEU A 112 19.37 -10.91 8.04
C LEU A 112 20.33 -9.75 8.31
N VAL A 113 21.47 -9.71 7.63
CA VAL A 113 22.45 -8.61 7.75
C VAL A 113 21.81 -7.28 7.35
N ARG A 114 21.01 -7.25 6.27
CA ARG A 114 20.30 -6.03 5.88
C ARG A 114 19.32 -5.56 6.95
N LYS A 115 18.59 -6.48 7.59
CA LYS A 115 17.67 -6.15 8.69
C LYS A 115 18.42 -5.56 9.89
N GLU A 116 19.52 -6.19 10.32
CA GLU A 116 20.38 -5.67 11.38
C GLU A 116 20.90 -4.26 11.04
N GLN A 117 21.30 -4.01 9.79
CA GLN A 117 21.77 -2.70 9.34
C GLN A 117 20.67 -1.63 9.28
N ARG A 118 19.39 -2.01 9.19
CA ARG A 118 18.24 -1.08 9.27
C ARG A 118 17.98 -0.63 10.70
N GLU A 119 18.20 -1.53 11.65
CA GLU A 119 17.98 -1.31 13.09
C GLU A 119 19.21 -0.68 13.75
N SER A 120 20.41 -0.96 13.25
CA SER A 120 21.68 -0.40 13.71
C SER A 120 21.96 0.96 13.09
N ASP A 121 22.56 1.87 13.88
CA ASP A 121 23.06 3.13 13.36
C ASP A 121 24.40 2.94 12.61
N THR A 122 24.29 2.48 11.37
CA THR A 122 25.43 2.29 10.46
C THR A 122 25.96 3.63 9.96
N HIS A 123 27.28 3.76 9.83
CA HIS A 123 27.93 5.02 9.43
C HIS A 123 27.86 5.31 7.93
N TRP A 124 27.56 4.30 7.11
CA TRP A 124 27.33 4.47 5.67
C TRP A 124 25.85 4.72 5.37
N LYS A 125 25.59 5.39 4.25
CA LYS A 125 24.23 5.63 3.79
C LYS A 125 23.64 4.33 3.24
N THR A 126 22.46 3.94 3.69
CA THR A 126 21.69 2.83 3.13
C THR A 126 20.48 3.35 2.36
N ILE A 127 20.00 2.58 1.39
CA ILE A 127 18.77 2.92 0.65
C ILE A 127 17.58 3.04 1.60
N ASP A 128 17.53 2.20 2.63
CA ASP A 128 16.45 2.19 3.60
C ASP A 128 16.49 3.44 4.49
N LYS A 129 17.69 3.90 4.93
CA LYS A 129 17.83 5.20 5.63
C LYS A 129 17.42 6.37 4.74
N TRP A 130 17.81 6.34 3.46
CA TRP A 130 17.40 7.35 2.49
C TRP A 130 15.87 7.38 2.30
N GLN A 131 15.24 6.21 2.14
CA GLN A 131 13.78 6.10 2.01
C GLN A 131 13.05 6.59 3.27
N LYS A 132 13.51 6.20 4.47
CA LYS A 132 12.93 6.70 5.72
C LYS A 132 12.96 8.22 5.83
N ILE A 133 14.10 8.84 5.47
CA ILE A 133 14.24 10.30 5.46
C ILE A 133 13.31 10.95 4.42
N GLN A 134 13.10 10.32 3.26
CA GLN A 134 12.22 10.87 2.22
C GLN A 134 10.73 10.68 2.54
N ASN A 135 10.37 9.58 3.18
CA ASN A 135 8.98 9.20 3.45
C ASN A 135 8.40 9.87 4.70
N ASP A 136 9.24 10.50 5.52
CA ASP A 136 8.88 11.14 6.79
C ASP A 136 8.02 10.21 7.67
N GLU A 137 8.50 8.96 7.87
CA GLU A 137 7.76 7.95 8.64
C GLU A 137 7.53 8.46 10.08
N PRO A 138 6.28 8.66 10.52
CA PRO A 138 6.01 9.21 11.84
C PRO A 138 6.36 8.21 12.94
N ASN A 139 6.88 8.73 14.05
CA ASN A 139 7.06 7.94 15.27
C ASN A 139 5.70 7.74 15.94
N TYR A 140 5.10 6.58 15.71
CA TYR A 140 3.76 6.30 16.20
C TYR A 140 3.70 6.10 17.73
N THR A 141 2.71 6.73 18.36
CA THR A 141 2.33 6.54 19.76
C THR A 141 1.10 5.65 19.86
N ASP A 142 1.12 4.63 20.73
CA ASP A 142 -0.03 3.73 20.92
C ASP A 142 -1.07 4.36 21.86
N VAL A 143 -2.28 4.58 21.35
CA VAL A 143 -3.42 5.18 22.06
C VAL A 143 -4.57 4.17 22.30
N GLY A 144 -4.38 2.92 21.90
CA GLY A 144 -5.40 1.88 21.98
C GLY A 144 -5.44 1.12 23.30
N PHE A 145 -6.24 0.05 23.30
CA PHE A 145 -6.17 -0.97 24.35
C PHE A 145 -4.83 -1.69 24.32
N LYS A 146 -4.32 -2.03 25.50
CA LYS A 146 -3.10 -2.84 25.62
C LYS A 146 -3.33 -4.21 24.99
N LEU A 147 -2.47 -4.58 24.04
CA LEU A 147 -2.48 -5.91 23.46
C LEU A 147 -2.06 -6.94 24.53
N ILE A 148 -3.01 -7.75 24.98
CA ILE A 148 -2.74 -8.87 25.88
C ILE A 148 -2.25 -10.03 25.02
N ILE A 149 -0.98 -10.40 25.16
CA ILE A 149 -0.42 -11.58 24.51
C ILE A 149 -0.60 -12.76 25.49
N PRO A 150 -1.57 -13.66 25.27
CA PRO A 150 -1.79 -14.78 26.17
C PRO A 150 -0.55 -15.68 26.18
N LYS A 151 0.12 -15.75 27.34
CA LYS A 151 1.21 -16.71 27.54
C LYS A 151 0.59 -18.08 27.76
N LEU A 152 0.62 -18.93 26.74
CA LEU A 152 0.19 -20.32 26.84
C LEU A 152 0.84 -20.98 28.07
N THR A 153 -0.01 -21.42 28.99
CA THR A 153 0.36 -22.19 30.18
C THR A 153 1.00 -23.51 29.78
N LEU A 154 1.77 -24.12 30.70
CA LEU A 154 2.36 -25.43 30.45
C LEU A 154 1.29 -26.50 30.15
N LYS A 155 0.08 -26.37 30.70
CA LYS A 155 -1.04 -27.28 30.47
C LYS A 155 -1.55 -27.15 29.03
N GLU A 156 -1.85 -25.94 28.58
CA GLU A 156 -2.30 -25.67 27.21
C GLU A 156 -1.26 -26.10 26.18
N LYS A 157 0.03 -25.81 26.42
CA LYS A 157 1.12 -26.29 25.55
C LYS A 157 1.15 -27.81 25.42
N LYS A 158 0.91 -28.53 26.53
CA LYS A 158 0.83 -30.00 26.51
C LYS A 158 -0.40 -30.47 25.74
N GLU A 159 -1.54 -29.80 25.88
CA GLU A 159 -2.77 -30.10 25.15
C GLU A 159 -2.61 -29.87 23.65
N CYS A 160 -2.08 -28.73 23.22
CA CYS A 160 -1.76 -28.47 21.80
C CYS A 160 -0.82 -29.55 21.23
N ARG A 161 0.21 -29.97 22.00
CA ARG A 161 1.11 -31.06 21.58
C ARG A 161 0.39 -32.40 21.45
N LYS A 162 -0.54 -32.73 22.35
CA LYS A 162 -1.38 -33.94 22.26
C LYS A 162 -2.26 -33.91 21.01
N VAL A 163 -2.89 -32.78 20.71
CA VAL A 163 -3.70 -32.59 19.50
C VAL A 163 -2.84 -32.78 18.24
N ILE A 164 -1.68 -32.12 18.15
CA ILE A 164 -0.75 -32.27 17.02
C ILE A 164 -0.31 -33.73 16.87
N LEU A 165 0.01 -34.41 17.97
CA LEU A 165 0.42 -35.81 17.94
C LEU A 165 -0.72 -36.71 17.46
N HIS A 166 -1.94 -36.51 17.95
CA HIS A 166 -3.13 -37.23 17.50
C HIS A 166 -3.37 -37.04 16.00
N LEU A 167 -3.26 -35.80 15.50
CA LEU A 167 -3.40 -35.49 14.08
C LEU A 167 -2.30 -36.15 13.23
N LYS A 168 -1.06 -36.23 13.73
CA LYS A 168 0.06 -36.91 13.04
C LYS A 168 -0.10 -38.43 13.01
N ASN A 169 -0.67 -39.02 14.07
CA ASN A 169 -0.91 -40.45 14.16
C ASN A 169 -2.13 -40.90 13.33
N ASN A 170 -2.96 -39.97 12.86
CA ASN A 170 -4.11 -40.27 12.01
C ASN A 170 -3.64 -40.68 10.60
N LEU A 171 -3.73 -41.98 10.31
CA LEU A 171 -3.29 -42.57 9.04
C LEU A 171 -4.02 -41.99 7.82
N GLN A 172 -5.31 -41.64 7.97
CA GLN A 172 -6.08 -41.05 6.87
C GLN A 172 -5.55 -39.65 6.54
N LYS A 173 -5.36 -38.79 7.54
CA LYS A 173 -4.80 -37.44 7.35
C LYS A 173 -3.37 -37.50 6.76
N GLN A 174 -2.58 -38.52 7.13
CA GLN A 174 -1.25 -38.74 6.55
C GLN A 174 -1.33 -39.15 5.07
N LYS A 175 -2.22 -40.08 4.72
CA LYS A 175 -2.47 -40.50 3.32
C LYS A 175 -2.97 -39.33 2.48
N ASP A 176 -3.89 -38.52 3.01
CA ASP A 176 -4.40 -37.34 2.32
C ASP A 176 -3.30 -36.30 2.09
N ALA A 177 -2.40 -36.11 3.07
CA ALA A 177 -1.25 -35.22 2.91
C ALA A 177 -0.26 -35.73 1.84
N GLN A 178 0.03 -37.04 1.79
CA GLN A 178 0.88 -37.64 0.76
C GLN A 178 0.28 -37.49 -0.64
N LYS A 179 -1.04 -37.65 -0.76
CA LYS A 179 -1.78 -37.47 -2.01
C LYS A 179 -2.05 -35.99 -2.34
N ARG A 180 -1.66 -35.05 -1.48
CA ARG A 180 -1.95 -33.60 -1.60
C ARG A 180 -3.45 -33.28 -1.66
N HIS A 181 -4.28 -34.09 -1.00
CA HIS A 181 -5.74 -33.92 -0.90
C HIS A 181 -6.18 -33.24 0.40
N LYS A 182 -5.23 -32.78 1.23
CA LYS A 182 -5.57 -32.12 2.50
C LYS A 182 -6.17 -30.75 2.22
N THR A 183 -7.43 -30.58 2.60
CA THR A 183 -8.12 -29.29 2.60
C THR A 183 -8.11 -28.66 3.99
N PHE A 184 -8.26 -27.35 4.03
CA PHE A 184 -8.33 -26.55 5.25
C PHE A 184 -9.46 -25.54 5.09
N CYS A 185 -10.28 -25.36 6.13
CA CYS A 185 -11.34 -24.37 6.12
C CYS A 185 -10.71 -23.00 6.35
N VAL A 186 -10.79 -22.14 5.34
CA VAL A 186 -10.20 -20.80 5.38
C VAL A 186 -10.96 -19.92 6.38
N ASP A 187 -12.28 -20.07 6.45
CA ASP A 187 -13.14 -19.24 7.31
C ASP A 187 -12.79 -19.42 8.78
N THR A 188 -12.70 -20.67 9.25
CA THR A 188 -12.28 -20.97 10.63
C THR A 188 -10.88 -20.43 10.93
N ALA A 189 -9.99 -20.46 9.94
CA ALA A 189 -8.63 -19.95 10.09
C ALA A 189 -8.57 -18.43 10.24
N MET A 190 -9.40 -17.72 9.47
CA MET A 190 -9.50 -16.28 9.53
C MET A 190 -10.06 -15.84 10.88
N GLU A 191 -11.12 -16.50 11.35
CA GLU A 191 -11.69 -16.25 12.68
C GLU A 191 -10.69 -16.49 13.82
N GLU A 192 -9.86 -17.54 13.73
CA GLU A 192 -8.80 -17.78 14.72
C GLU A 192 -7.67 -16.74 14.61
N TRP A 193 -7.31 -16.36 13.38
CA TRP A 193 -6.24 -15.39 13.11
C TRP A 193 -6.60 -13.99 13.61
N GLU A 194 -7.83 -13.52 13.40
CA GLU A 194 -8.27 -12.19 13.83
C GLU A 194 -8.31 -12.06 15.36
N ARG A 195 -8.53 -13.16 16.08
CA ARG A 195 -8.48 -13.21 17.55
C ARG A 195 -7.07 -13.39 18.09
N ASP A 196 -6.12 -13.85 17.28
CA ASP A 196 -4.75 -14.05 17.71
C ASP A 196 -3.96 -12.73 17.76
N SER A 197 -3.05 -12.65 18.72
CA SER A 197 -2.16 -11.53 18.91
C SER A 197 -1.24 -11.26 17.70
N GLN A 198 -0.94 -12.27 16.88
CA GLN A 198 -0.20 -12.08 15.64
C GLN A 198 -1.08 -11.48 14.55
N GLY A 199 -2.31 -11.97 14.37
CA GLY A 199 -3.22 -11.42 13.38
C GLY A 199 -3.57 -9.97 13.66
N ILE A 200 -3.82 -9.60 14.92
CA ILE A 200 -4.05 -8.20 15.32
C ILE A 200 -2.86 -7.29 14.92
N LYS A 201 -1.61 -7.76 15.03
CA LYS A 201 -0.43 -6.99 14.60
C LYS A 201 -0.32 -6.90 13.08
N GLU A 202 -0.67 -7.96 12.38
CA GLU A 202 -0.69 -8.00 10.91
C GLU A 202 -1.77 -7.05 10.36
N ILE A 203 -2.96 -7.03 10.96
CA ILE A 203 -4.03 -6.07 10.65
C ILE A 203 -3.55 -4.63 10.87
N CYS A 204 -2.90 -4.34 12.00
CA CYS A 204 -2.30 -3.03 12.24
C CYS A 204 -1.25 -2.68 11.16
N THR A 205 -0.48 -3.67 10.70
CA THR A 205 0.50 -3.48 9.61
C THR A 205 -0.19 -3.19 8.27
N ILE A 206 -1.30 -3.87 7.99
CA ILE A 206 -2.13 -3.64 6.81
C ILE A 206 -2.70 -2.20 6.85
N ALA A 207 -3.31 -1.79 7.96
CA ALA A 207 -3.82 -0.43 8.12
C ALA A 207 -2.71 0.65 7.98
N LYS A 208 -1.49 0.37 8.44
CA LYS A 208 -0.30 1.21 8.18
C LYS A 208 0.07 1.26 6.70
N HIS A 209 0.02 0.13 5.99
CA HIS A 209 0.29 0.08 4.55
C HIS A 209 -0.68 0.94 3.75
N TYR A 210 -1.95 0.93 4.15
CA TYR A 210 -2.99 1.78 3.58
C TYR A 210 -2.96 3.22 4.12
N ASN A 211 -1.95 3.64 4.89
CA ASN A 211 -1.82 4.98 5.49
C ASN A 211 -3.00 5.44 6.36
N ILE A 212 -3.82 4.51 6.86
CA ILE A 212 -5.03 4.87 7.62
C ILE A 212 -4.67 5.63 8.90
N TYR A 213 -3.72 5.14 9.69
CA TYR A 213 -3.30 5.83 10.91
C TYR A 213 -2.68 7.19 10.64
N ARG A 214 -1.91 7.32 9.56
CA ARG A 214 -1.28 8.58 9.18
C ARG A 214 -2.33 9.64 8.87
N ASP A 215 -3.36 9.27 8.13
CA ASP A 215 -4.36 10.22 7.65
C ASP A 215 -5.38 10.58 8.74
N LEU A 216 -5.89 9.57 9.48
CA LEU A 216 -6.95 9.77 10.48
C LEU A 216 -6.41 10.22 11.85
N PHE A 217 -5.22 9.74 12.22
CA PHE A 217 -4.68 9.85 13.58
C PHE A 217 -3.28 10.50 13.63
N CYS A 218 -2.73 10.93 12.48
CA CYS A 218 -1.39 11.51 12.33
C CYS A 218 -0.27 10.58 12.85
N ASP A 219 0.17 10.80 14.08
CA ASP A 219 1.28 10.14 14.76
C ASP A 219 0.80 9.14 15.83
N LYS A 220 -0.48 8.80 15.84
CA LYS A 220 -1.07 7.83 16.78
C LYS A 220 -1.47 6.53 16.07
N ILE A 221 -1.32 5.41 16.76
CA ILE A 221 -1.76 4.07 16.32
C ILE A 221 -2.54 3.39 17.43
N PHE A 222 -3.31 2.38 17.07
CA PHE A 222 -3.89 1.45 18.03
C PHE A 222 -3.99 0.06 17.41
N TYR A 223 -4.06 -0.96 18.25
CA TYR A 223 -4.32 -2.32 17.81
C TYR A 223 -5.83 -2.61 17.82
N PRO A 224 -6.41 -3.21 16.76
CA PRO A 224 -7.81 -3.60 16.74
C PRO A 224 -8.02 -4.84 17.62
N VAL A 225 -8.19 -4.61 18.92
CA VAL A 225 -8.33 -5.69 19.92
C VAL A 225 -9.73 -6.28 19.92
N VAL A 226 -10.73 -5.48 19.55
CA VAL A 226 -12.13 -5.92 19.50
C VAL A 226 -12.44 -6.45 18.10
N HIS A 227 -12.92 -7.68 18.04
CA HIS A 227 -13.42 -8.28 16.81
C HIS A 227 -14.70 -7.56 16.38
N MET A 228 -14.74 -7.10 15.13
CA MET A 228 -15.87 -6.39 14.55
C MET A 228 -16.09 -6.92 13.14
N ASP A 229 -17.31 -7.34 12.82
CA ASP A 229 -17.73 -7.77 11.51
C ASP A 229 -18.68 -6.73 10.92
N VAL A 230 -18.50 -6.45 9.64
CA VAL A 230 -19.27 -5.46 8.90
C VAL A 230 -19.71 -6.12 7.61
N GLU A 231 -21.01 -6.21 7.40
CA GLU A 231 -21.61 -6.92 6.27
C GLU A 231 -22.64 -6.04 5.60
N TYR A 232 -22.50 -5.86 4.28
CA TYR A 232 -23.52 -5.20 3.48
C TYR A 232 -24.47 -6.24 2.89
N GLU A 233 -25.76 -6.08 3.13
CA GLU A 233 -26.81 -6.86 2.49
C GLU A 233 -27.20 -6.19 1.17
N ALA A 234 -26.75 -6.77 0.05
CA ALA A 234 -27.31 -6.48 -1.26
C ALA A 234 -28.52 -7.39 -1.52
N THR A 235 -29.31 -7.09 -2.56
CA THR A 235 -30.56 -7.83 -2.86
C THR A 235 -30.40 -9.34 -2.93
N ASP A 236 -29.25 -9.83 -3.40
CA ASP A 236 -29.04 -11.26 -3.70
C ASP A 236 -27.82 -11.88 -2.99
N TYR A 237 -27.00 -11.08 -2.30
CA TYR A 237 -25.77 -11.55 -1.67
C TYR A 237 -25.32 -10.67 -0.50
N VAL A 238 -24.61 -11.27 0.45
CA VAL A 238 -23.96 -10.57 1.56
C VAL A 238 -22.51 -10.27 1.19
N SER A 239 -22.11 -9.02 1.35
CA SER A 239 -20.75 -8.54 1.07
C SER A 239 -20.02 -8.19 2.36
N PRO A 240 -19.15 -9.08 2.88
CA PRO A 240 -18.36 -8.78 4.06
C PRO A 240 -17.25 -7.77 3.77
N VAL A 241 -16.96 -6.93 4.76
CA VAL A 241 -15.87 -5.95 4.75
C VAL A 241 -14.71 -6.53 5.56
N TYR A 242 -13.54 -6.62 4.93
CA TYR A 242 -12.30 -7.10 5.54
C TYR A 242 -11.33 -5.93 5.79
N TYR A 243 -10.11 -6.04 5.26
CA TYR A 243 -9.02 -5.09 5.43
C TYR A 243 -8.49 -4.60 4.09
N GLY A 244 -9.35 -3.95 3.30
CA GLY A 244 -9.02 -3.36 2.01
C GLY A 244 -9.55 -4.13 0.79
N ASN A 245 -10.50 -5.05 0.97
CA ASN A 245 -11.20 -5.65 -0.16
C ASN A 245 -12.03 -4.59 -0.93
N SER A 246 -12.41 -4.89 -2.17
CA SER A 246 -13.16 -3.95 -3.01
C SER A 246 -14.66 -4.19 -2.87
N LEU A 247 -15.44 -3.13 -2.59
CA LEU A 247 -16.90 -3.12 -2.67
C LEU A 247 -17.39 -1.97 -3.56
N SER A 248 -18.40 -2.25 -4.38
CA SER A 248 -19.03 -1.21 -5.21
C SER A 248 -19.91 -0.28 -4.36
N PRO A 249 -20.03 1.00 -4.72
CA PRO A 249 -20.97 1.92 -4.08
C PRO A 249 -22.41 1.39 -4.09
N SER A 250 -22.82 0.72 -5.16
CA SER A 250 -24.12 0.02 -5.28
C SER A 250 -24.34 -1.07 -4.22
N ALA A 251 -23.32 -1.88 -3.92
CA ALA A 251 -23.39 -2.89 -2.87
C ALA A 251 -23.44 -2.26 -1.47
N ALA A 252 -22.88 -1.05 -1.33
CA ALA A 252 -22.87 -0.26 -0.10
C ALA A 252 -23.91 0.88 -0.10
N ALA A 253 -25.02 0.72 -0.81
CA ALA A 253 -26.05 1.76 -0.94
C ALA A 253 -26.86 1.96 0.36
N SER A 254 -27.09 0.88 1.10
CA SER A 254 -27.76 0.85 2.41
C SER A 254 -26.75 0.73 3.56
N PRO A 255 -27.12 1.10 4.80
CA PRO A 255 -26.27 0.89 5.97
C PRO A 255 -25.94 -0.61 6.16
N PRO A 256 -24.70 -0.97 6.54
CA PRO A 256 -24.34 -2.36 6.77
C PRO A 256 -24.89 -2.88 8.10
N ASN A 257 -25.00 -4.19 8.21
CA ASN A 257 -25.12 -4.88 9.48
C ASN A 257 -23.74 -4.95 10.15
N ILE A 258 -23.67 -4.59 11.43
CA ILE A 258 -22.41 -4.53 12.16
C ILE A 258 -22.56 -5.30 13.45
N MET A 259 -21.60 -6.20 13.69
CA MET A 259 -21.52 -7.00 14.90
C MET A 259 -20.14 -6.86 15.52
N PHE A 260 -20.06 -6.69 16.83
CA PHE A 260 -18.77 -6.67 17.53
C PHE A 260 -18.88 -7.23 18.95
N ASP A 261 -17.76 -7.76 19.43
CA ASP A 261 -17.66 -8.34 20.76
C ASP A 261 -17.76 -7.23 21.83
N SER A 262 -18.86 -7.23 22.58
CA SER A 262 -19.13 -6.20 23.59
C SER A 262 -19.85 -6.73 24.82
N ASN A 263 -19.66 -6.04 25.94
CA ASN A 263 -20.45 -6.28 27.16
C ASN A 263 -21.79 -5.55 27.02
N PRO A 264 -22.91 -6.11 27.50
CA PRO A 264 -24.23 -5.48 27.37
C PRO A 264 -24.31 -4.05 27.93
N ASP A 265 -23.59 -3.78 29.03
CA ASP A 265 -23.60 -2.48 29.71
C ASP A 265 -22.58 -1.47 29.15
N SER A 266 -21.78 -1.88 28.16
CA SER A 266 -20.76 -1.00 27.58
C SER A 266 -21.34 -0.10 26.49
N LEU A 267 -20.79 1.11 26.38
CA LEU A 267 -21.19 2.07 25.38
C LEU A 267 -20.12 2.22 24.30
N TRP A 268 -20.56 2.39 23.05
CA TRP A 268 -19.69 2.42 21.88
C TRP A 268 -20.05 3.54 20.91
N THR A 269 -19.06 3.94 20.12
CA THR A 269 -19.22 4.90 19.03
C THR A 269 -18.65 4.32 17.76
N LEU A 270 -19.42 4.37 16.69
CA LEU A 270 -19.03 3.90 15.37
C LEU A 270 -19.00 5.09 14.40
N ILE A 271 -17.90 5.21 13.67
CA ILE A 271 -17.71 6.25 12.66
C ILE A 271 -17.23 5.61 11.36
N LEU A 272 -17.90 5.93 10.25
CA LEU A 272 -17.47 5.60 8.88
C LEU A 272 -16.98 6.87 8.20
N VAL A 273 -15.70 6.89 7.80
CA VAL A 273 -15.05 8.03 7.17
C VAL A 273 -14.41 7.68 5.83
N ASN A 274 -14.32 8.69 4.97
CA ASN A 274 -13.65 8.64 3.67
C ASN A 274 -12.60 9.77 3.60
N PRO A 275 -11.31 9.46 3.79
CA PRO A 275 -10.24 10.46 3.70
C PRO A 275 -9.93 10.89 2.26
N ASP A 276 -10.35 10.12 1.26
CA ASP A 276 -10.00 10.36 -0.15
C ASP A 276 -11.10 11.15 -0.90
N GLY A 277 -12.26 11.35 -0.27
CA GLY A 277 -13.48 11.86 -0.91
C GLY A 277 -13.61 13.37 -1.00
N ASN A 278 -12.84 14.14 -0.23
CA ASN A 278 -13.10 15.57 -0.06
C ASN A 278 -12.75 16.39 -1.32
N LEU A 279 -13.70 17.24 -1.73
CA LEU A 279 -13.62 18.06 -2.95
C LEU A 279 -12.81 19.34 -2.77
N GLU A 280 -12.83 19.91 -1.57
CA GLU A 280 -12.33 21.26 -1.31
C GLU A 280 -11.01 21.25 -0.52
N SER A 281 -10.81 20.22 0.30
CA SER A 281 -9.65 20.11 1.18
C SER A 281 -8.91 18.79 0.95
N THR A 282 -7.59 18.86 0.85
CA THR A 282 -6.71 17.68 0.73
C THR A 282 -6.45 16.98 2.06
N THR A 283 -6.82 17.59 3.19
CA THR A 283 -6.51 17.09 4.54
C THR A 283 -7.75 16.73 5.35
N SER A 284 -8.95 16.98 4.81
CA SER A 284 -10.20 16.77 5.53
C SER A 284 -10.94 15.59 4.95
N GLU A 285 -11.74 14.93 5.79
CA GLU A 285 -12.43 13.69 5.47
C GLU A 285 -13.91 13.98 5.30
N TYR A 286 -14.63 13.07 4.64
CA TYR A 286 -16.10 13.05 4.72
C TYR A 286 -16.56 11.98 5.72
N VAL A 287 -17.45 12.36 6.63
CA VAL A 287 -18.17 11.41 7.47
C VAL A 287 -19.39 10.87 6.72
N HIS A 288 -19.39 9.57 6.49
CA HIS A 288 -20.47 8.86 5.83
C HIS A 288 -21.48 8.31 6.82
N TRP A 289 -21.06 7.99 8.05
CA TRP A 289 -21.96 7.54 9.09
C TRP A 289 -21.34 7.77 10.47
N PHE A 290 -22.14 8.23 11.43
CA PHE A 290 -21.68 8.41 12.80
C PHE A 290 -22.84 8.07 13.75
N ILE A 291 -22.66 6.99 14.51
CA ILE A 291 -23.54 6.62 15.62
C ILE A 291 -22.76 6.64 16.92
N GLY A 292 -23.26 7.36 17.91
CA GLY A 292 -22.71 7.42 19.26
C GLY A 292 -23.57 6.65 20.27
N ASN A 293 -23.03 6.42 21.47
CA ASN A 293 -23.76 5.87 22.62
C ASN A 293 -24.49 4.53 22.35
N ILE A 294 -23.94 3.71 21.45
CA ILE A 294 -24.45 2.36 21.14
C ILE A 294 -24.34 1.49 22.38
N LYS A 295 -25.44 0.87 22.82
CA LYS A 295 -25.45 -0.03 23.97
C LYS A 295 -25.09 -1.45 23.54
N GLY A 296 -24.04 -2.00 24.14
CA GLY A 296 -23.54 -3.34 23.80
C GLY A 296 -23.27 -3.44 22.30
N ASN A 297 -23.92 -4.42 21.65
CA ASN A 297 -23.79 -4.70 20.22
C ASN A 297 -25.01 -4.21 19.41
N GLU A 298 -25.97 -3.52 20.03
CA GLU A 298 -27.20 -3.11 19.37
C GLU A 298 -27.02 -1.76 18.70
N VAL A 299 -26.47 -1.75 17.47
CA VAL A 299 -26.17 -0.51 16.72
C VAL A 299 -27.40 0.39 16.55
N ALA A 300 -28.58 -0.20 16.38
CA ALA A 300 -29.85 0.52 16.27
C ALA A 300 -30.27 1.27 17.55
N SER A 301 -29.70 0.92 18.72
CA SER A 301 -29.97 1.60 19.99
C SER A 301 -29.19 2.90 20.17
N GLY A 302 -28.20 3.16 19.30
CA GLY A 302 -27.32 4.31 19.39
C GLY A 302 -27.96 5.61 18.89
N ASP A 303 -27.39 6.72 19.34
CA ASP A 303 -27.76 8.06 18.91
C ASP A 303 -27.12 8.35 17.54
N VAL A 304 -27.94 8.47 16.48
CA VAL A 304 -27.45 8.81 15.13
C VAL A 304 -27.04 10.28 15.09
N VAL A 305 -25.73 10.53 15.06
CA VAL A 305 -25.14 11.88 15.00
C VAL A 305 -25.08 12.38 13.57
N VAL A 306 -24.75 11.48 12.63
CA VAL A 306 -24.78 11.72 11.18
C VAL A 306 -25.38 10.50 10.50
N ASP A 307 -26.41 10.73 9.68
CA ASP A 307 -27.10 9.69 8.91
C ASP A 307 -26.19 9.06 7.84
N TYR A 308 -26.49 7.80 7.52
CA TYR A 308 -25.72 7.03 6.56
C TYR A 308 -25.81 7.62 5.16
N LEU A 309 -24.66 7.85 4.55
CA LEU A 309 -24.52 8.18 3.14
C LEU A 309 -23.64 7.13 2.47
N GLN A 310 -24.12 6.58 1.36
CA GLN A 310 -23.36 5.61 0.56
C GLN A 310 -21.99 6.17 0.15
N PRO A 311 -20.99 5.31 -0.12
CA PRO A 311 -19.70 5.75 -0.66
C PRO A 311 -19.87 6.57 -1.94
N LEU A 312 -19.10 7.66 -2.06
CA LEU A 312 -19.12 8.55 -3.24
C LEU A 312 -17.73 8.68 -3.88
N PRO A 313 -17.12 7.57 -4.37
CA PRO A 313 -15.91 7.67 -5.16
C PRO A 313 -16.22 8.37 -6.49
N MET A 314 -15.60 9.53 -6.71
CA MET A 314 -15.88 10.35 -7.88
C MET A 314 -15.31 9.72 -9.16
N ARG A 315 -15.89 10.08 -10.29
CA ARG A 315 -15.43 9.53 -11.57
C ARG A 315 -14.02 10.01 -11.86
N GLY A 316 -13.10 9.06 -12.02
CA GLY A 316 -11.70 9.33 -12.40
C GLY A 316 -10.74 9.64 -11.26
N THR A 317 -11.17 9.62 -10.00
CA THR A 317 -10.30 9.79 -8.81
C THR A 317 -9.66 8.49 -8.33
N GLY A 318 -10.15 7.34 -8.80
CA GLY A 318 -9.58 6.03 -8.51
C GLY A 318 -10.31 5.30 -7.38
N TYR A 319 -9.56 4.68 -6.47
CA TYR A 319 -10.09 3.95 -5.33
C TYR A 319 -10.10 4.84 -4.09
N HIS A 320 -11.24 4.89 -3.41
CA HIS A 320 -11.42 5.60 -2.14
C HIS A 320 -11.45 4.57 -1.01
N ARG A 321 -10.82 4.89 0.12
CA ARG A 321 -10.85 4.07 1.32
C ARG A 321 -12.06 4.43 2.16
N MET A 322 -12.89 3.45 2.48
CA MET A 322 -14.01 3.59 3.40
C MET A 322 -13.64 2.90 4.71
N ILE A 323 -13.52 3.67 5.79
CA ILE A 323 -12.91 3.21 7.05
C ILE A 323 -13.93 3.30 8.18
N PHE A 324 -14.27 2.15 8.75
CA PHE A 324 -15.01 2.04 10.00
C PHE A 324 -14.04 2.08 11.17
N VAL A 325 -14.27 3.00 12.09
CA VAL A 325 -13.57 3.07 13.37
C VAL A 325 -14.57 2.88 14.49
N LEU A 326 -14.31 1.88 15.32
CA LEU A 326 -15.09 1.60 16.52
C LEU A 326 -14.34 2.09 17.75
N TYR A 327 -14.99 2.94 18.55
CA TYR A 327 -14.48 3.44 19.82
C TYR A 327 -15.30 2.88 20.97
N LYS A 328 -14.62 2.52 22.06
CA LYS A 328 -15.26 2.22 23.34
C LYS A 328 -15.37 3.49 24.17
N GLN A 329 -16.56 3.76 24.69
CA GLN A 329 -16.80 4.87 25.60
C GLN A 329 -16.63 4.43 27.06
N LYS A 330 -16.11 5.32 27.91
CA LYS A 330 -16.10 5.14 29.37
C LYS A 330 -17.43 5.49 30.02
N GLU A 331 -18.11 6.48 29.46
CA GLU A 331 -19.38 7.03 29.94
C GLU A 331 -20.19 7.55 28.75
N LYS A 332 -21.45 7.89 28.97
CA LYS A 332 -22.31 8.44 27.91
C LYS A 332 -21.78 9.82 27.49
N ILE A 333 -21.57 10.00 26.19
CA ILE A 333 -21.01 11.22 25.62
C ILE A 333 -22.13 12.07 25.02
N ASN A 334 -22.05 13.38 25.21
CA ASN A 334 -22.91 14.32 24.52
C ASN A 334 -22.29 14.70 23.15
N TYR A 335 -23.02 14.42 22.08
CA TYR A 335 -22.61 14.69 20.70
C TYR A 335 -23.29 15.92 20.07
N ASP A 336 -23.99 16.77 20.83
CA ASP A 336 -24.73 17.93 20.31
C ASP A 336 -23.89 18.81 19.36
N LYS A 337 -22.60 19.01 19.65
CA LYS A 337 -21.67 19.79 18.79
C LYS A 337 -21.44 19.16 17.41
N TRP A 338 -21.48 17.84 17.33
CA TRP A 338 -21.18 17.05 16.14
C TRP A 338 -22.43 16.62 15.39
N GLN A 339 -23.60 16.73 16.03
CA GLN A 339 -24.89 16.37 15.46
C GLN A 339 -25.19 17.21 14.23
N LYS A 340 -25.67 16.53 13.18
CA LYS A 340 -26.07 17.14 11.92
C LYS A 340 -27.57 16.96 11.71
N ASP A 341 -28.15 17.86 10.94
CA ASP A 341 -29.54 17.73 10.53
C ASP A 341 -29.71 16.46 9.69
N SER A 342 -30.77 15.70 9.97
CA SER A 342 -31.09 14.48 9.24
C SER A 342 -32.25 14.75 8.27
N PRO A 343 -32.12 14.47 6.97
CA PRO A 343 -30.95 13.88 6.30
C PRO A 343 -29.85 14.91 6.01
N CYS A 344 -28.59 14.56 6.26
CA CYS A 344 -27.45 15.47 6.02
C CYS A 344 -27.02 15.37 4.56
N LEU A 345 -27.69 16.09 3.66
CA LEU A 345 -27.41 15.99 2.21
C LEU A 345 -26.37 17.01 1.72
N LEU A 346 -25.97 17.96 2.55
CA LEU A 346 -24.92 18.93 2.21
C LEU A 346 -23.54 18.35 2.50
N LEU A 347 -22.74 18.14 1.45
CA LEU A 347 -21.38 17.58 1.59
C LEU A 347 -20.48 18.44 2.49
N ARG A 348 -20.67 19.76 2.49
CA ARG A 348 -19.91 20.68 3.34
C ARG A 348 -20.15 20.42 4.84
N ASP A 349 -21.37 20.04 5.22
CA ASP A 349 -21.71 19.75 6.62
C ASP A 349 -21.19 18.38 7.07
N ARG A 350 -20.85 17.50 6.12
CA ARG A 350 -20.16 16.23 6.33
C ARG A 350 -18.65 16.34 6.43
N TRP A 351 -18.10 17.56 6.44
CA TRP A 351 -16.69 17.77 6.76
C TRP A 351 -16.38 17.27 8.15
N PHE A 352 -15.39 16.39 8.20
CA PHE A 352 -14.97 15.75 9.43
C PHE A 352 -13.45 15.60 9.46
N GLN A 353 -12.89 15.70 10.65
CA GLN A 353 -11.50 15.37 10.91
C GLN A 353 -11.46 14.45 12.10
N THR A 354 -11.14 13.18 11.85
CA THR A 354 -11.07 12.15 12.89
C THR A 354 -10.10 12.54 14.01
N LYS A 355 -9.00 13.22 13.67
CA LYS A 355 -8.03 13.74 14.63
C LYS A 355 -8.65 14.69 15.63
N ASP A 356 -9.35 15.72 15.17
CA ASP A 356 -9.93 16.76 16.03
C ASP A 356 -11.00 16.17 16.96
N PHE A 357 -11.83 15.27 16.40
CA PHE A 357 -12.79 14.50 17.18
C PHE A 357 -12.11 13.66 18.27
N PHE A 358 -11.06 12.92 17.90
CA PHE A 358 -10.37 12.06 18.85
C PHE A 358 -9.64 12.87 19.93
N ASP A 359 -9.02 13.99 19.58
CA ASP A 359 -8.31 14.85 20.54
C ASP A 359 -9.26 15.48 21.57
N GLU A 360 -10.50 15.83 21.17
CA GLU A 360 -11.54 16.34 22.05
C GLU A 360 -12.01 15.28 23.06
N PHE A 361 -12.17 14.02 22.63
CA PHE A 361 -12.76 12.96 23.44
C PHE A 361 -11.78 11.89 23.94
N GLN A 362 -10.47 12.02 23.73
CA GLN A 362 -9.45 11.01 24.10
C GLN A 362 -9.48 10.58 25.57
N SER A 363 -10.02 11.41 26.47
CA SER A 363 -10.18 11.06 27.89
C SER A 363 -11.33 10.08 28.13
N GLN A 364 -12.37 10.10 27.29
CA GLN A 364 -13.61 9.33 27.39
C GLN A 364 -13.71 8.21 26.35
N LEU A 365 -13.03 8.35 25.20
CA LEU A 365 -13.01 7.40 24.09
C LEU A 365 -11.68 6.67 23.99
N THR A 366 -11.73 5.40 23.61
CA THR A 366 -10.55 4.61 23.27
C THR A 366 -10.83 3.83 21.98
N PRO A 367 -10.00 3.96 20.94
CA PRO A 367 -10.20 3.24 19.70
C PRO A 367 -9.98 1.74 19.93
N ALA A 368 -10.93 0.94 19.46
CA ALA A 368 -11.05 -0.46 19.80
C ALA A 368 -10.88 -1.40 18.60
N SER A 369 -11.40 -1.00 17.44
CA SER A 369 -11.35 -1.79 16.21
C SER A 369 -11.34 -0.92 14.97
N ILE A 370 -10.88 -1.50 13.87
CA ILE A 370 -10.89 -0.87 12.55
C ILE A 370 -11.24 -1.91 11.49
N ARG A 371 -12.14 -1.56 10.57
CA ARG A 371 -12.44 -2.33 9.35
C ARG A 371 -12.51 -1.36 8.19
N PHE A 372 -12.08 -1.78 7.01
CA PHE A 372 -12.11 -0.87 5.87
C PHE A 372 -12.15 -1.63 4.55
N PHE A 373 -12.71 -0.98 3.54
CA PHE A 373 -12.75 -1.46 2.17
C PHE A 373 -12.36 -0.36 1.20
N GLN A 374 -12.12 -0.74 -0.04
CA GLN A 374 -11.91 0.18 -1.15
C GLN A 374 -13.15 0.25 -2.01
N SER A 375 -13.53 1.45 -2.41
CA SER A 375 -14.64 1.67 -3.33
C SER A 375 -14.18 2.44 -4.56
N LYS A 376 -14.77 2.10 -5.70
CA LYS A 376 -14.51 2.72 -6.99
C LYS A 376 -15.84 3.15 -7.59
N TRP A 377 -15.79 4.24 -8.37
CA TRP A 377 -16.95 4.76 -9.09
C TRP A 377 -17.76 3.67 -9.81
N ASP A 378 -19.09 3.75 -9.68
CA ASP A 378 -20.10 3.03 -10.45
C ASP A 378 -21.29 3.96 -10.77
N GLU A 379 -22.29 3.46 -11.49
CA GLU A 379 -23.44 4.26 -11.94
C GLU A 379 -24.32 4.77 -10.78
N SER A 380 -24.33 4.09 -9.63
CA SER A 380 -25.13 4.49 -8.47
C SER A 380 -24.65 5.80 -7.83
N VAL A 381 -23.37 6.15 -8.05
CA VAL A 381 -22.78 7.41 -7.59
C VAL A 381 -23.40 8.59 -8.35
N LEU A 382 -23.54 8.47 -9.67
CA LEU A 382 -24.18 9.48 -10.51
C LEU A 382 -25.63 9.73 -10.07
N GLU A 383 -26.40 8.66 -9.85
CA GLU A 383 -27.77 8.76 -9.35
C GLU A 383 -27.84 9.45 -7.99
N THR A 384 -26.87 9.21 -7.11
CA THR A 384 -26.81 9.84 -5.79
C THR A 384 -26.52 11.33 -5.87
N PHE A 385 -25.58 11.75 -6.72
CA PHE A 385 -25.29 13.17 -6.93
C PHE A 385 -26.53 13.91 -7.47
N HIS A 386 -27.21 13.34 -8.46
CA HIS A 386 -28.35 13.99 -9.09
C HIS A 386 -29.62 13.95 -8.23
N ASN A 387 -29.97 12.79 -7.65
CA ASN A 387 -31.26 12.58 -7.00
C ASN A 387 -31.23 12.88 -5.49
N LYS A 388 -30.15 12.53 -4.78
CA LYS A 388 -30.04 12.73 -3.33
C LYS A 388 -29.38 14.05 -2.98
N LEU A 389 -28.24 14.37 -3.61
CA LEU A 389 -27.46 15.58 -3.30
C LEU A 389 -27.89 16.81 -4.11
N ASN A 390 -28.71 16.62 -5.17
CA ASN A 390 -29.18 17.67 -6.08
C ASN A 390 -28.02 18.56 -6.61
N MET A 391 -26.93 17.92 -7.05
CA MET A 391 -25.75 18.60 -7.58
C MET A 391 -25.19 17.84 -8.79
N ALA A 392 -24.43 18.55 -9.64
CA ALA A 392 -23.74 17.92 -10.76
C ALA A 392 -22.59 17.03 -10.27
N GLU A 393 -22.43 15.86 -10.89
CA GLU A 393 -21.30 14.97 -10.60
C GLU A 393 -19.97 15.60 -11.06
N PRO A 394 -18.96 15.70 -10.17
CA PRO A 394 -17.62 16.10 -10.55
C PRO A 394 -16.88 14.94 -11.22
N VAL A 395 -16.28 15.21 -12.39
CA VAL A 395 -15.51 14.23 -13.17
C VAL A 395 -14.06 14.67 -13.27
N TYR A 396 -13.16 13.76 -12.95
CA TYR A 396 -11.73 13.97 -12.95
C TYR A 396 -11.06 13.14 -14.04
N GLU A 397 -9.94 13.63 -14.54
CA GLU A 397 -9.07 12.91 -15.45
C GLU A 397 -7.64 12.97 -14.93
N PHE A 398 -6.95 11.85 -14.99
CA PHE A 398 -5.53 11.82 -14.67
C PHE A 398 -4.74 12.45 -15.82
N VAL A 399 -4.28 13.67 -15.62
CA VAL A 399 -3.35 14.33 -16.55
C VAL A 399 -1.93 14.00 -16.11
N PRO A 400 -1.18 13.15 -16.84
CA PRO A 400 0.20 12.86 -16.49
C PRO A 400 1.01 14.15 -16.53
N GLN A 401 1.65 14.49 -15.42
CA GLN A 401 2.57 15.63 -15.39
C GLN A 401 3.79 15.26 -16.24
N GLU A 402 3.82 15.74 -17.48
CA GLU A 402 4.99 15.60 -18.33
C GLU A 402 6.15 16.36 -17.69
N TYR A 403 7.08 15.64 -17.07
CA TYR A 403 8.36 16.18 -16.60
C TYR A 403 9.30 16.42 -17.79
N GLU A 404 8.79 17.02 -18.86
CA GLU A 404 9.66 17.67 -19.81
C GLU A 404 10.11 18.99 -19.18
N LYS A 405 11.19 18.92 -18.38
CA LYS A 405 12.02 20.10 -18.14
C LYS A 405 12.65 20.48 -19.48
N LEU A 406 11.84 21.05 -20.37
CA LEU A 406 12.31 21.86 -21.47
C LEU A 406 13.15 22.94 -20.80
N GLY A 407 14.48 22.77 -20.87
CA GLY A 407 15.39 23.82 -20.42
C GLY A 407 15.08 25.09 -21.19
N VAL A 408 15.37 26.25 -20.62
CA VAL A 408 15.20 27.54 -21.30
C VAL A 408 15.78 27.45 -22.70
N LEU A 409 14.96 27.77 -23.72
CA LEU A 409 15.39 27.77 -25.11
C LEU A 409 16.53 28.79 -25.24
N LYS A 410 17.75 28.27 -25.41
CA LYS A 410 18.90 29.12 -25.68
C LYS A 410 18.88 29.52 -27.15
N PRO A 411 19.31 30.75 -27.50
CA PRO A 411 19.41 31.18 -28.89
C PRO A 411 20.19 30.20 -29.78
N TYR A 412 21.22 29.56 -29.22
CA TYR A 412 22.01 28.53 -29.88
C TYR A 412 21.99 27.23 -29.06
N PRO A 413 21.04 26.33 -29.32
CA PRO A 413 20.90 25.08 -28.58
C PRO A 413 21.92 24.05 -29.08
N HIS A 414 23.19 24.20 -28.66
CA HIS A 414 24.27 23.31 -29.07
C HIS A 414 23.98 21.84 -28.73
N ARG A 415 24.25 20.95 -29.70
CA ARG A 415 24.06 19.48 -29.58
C ARG A 415 22.61 19.07 -29.30
N LYS A 416 21.63 19.89 -29.71
CA LYS A 416 20.21 19.54 -29.71
C LYS A 416 19.75 19.18 -31.11
N THR A 417 18.79 18.27 -31.20
CA THR A 417 18.20 17.82 -32.45
C THR A 417 17.05 18.74 -32.88
N LEU A 418 16.67 18.68 -34.16
CA LEU A 418 15.47 19.38 -34.65
C LEU A 418 14.19 18.89 -33.95
N THR A 419 14.13 17.59 -33.60
CA THR A 419 13.04 17.03 -32.78
C THR A 419 12.95 17.66 -31.40
N TRP A 420 14.07 18.11 -30.82
CA TRP A 420 14.05 18.86 -29.56
C TRP A 420 13.55 20.30 -29.75
N LEU A 421 13.88 20.95 -30.87
CA LEU A 421 13.37 22.27 -31.23
C LEU A 421 11.86 22.28 -31.50
N LYS A 422 11.32 21.23 -32.14
CA LYS A 422 9.88 21.06 -32.40
C LYS A 422 9.03 21.14 -31.13
N LYS A 423 9.60 20.81 -29.97
CA LYS A 423 8.91 20.89 -28.67
C LYS A 423 8.63 22.33 -28.20
N PHE A 424 9.31 23.32 -28.77
CA PHE A 424 9.08 24.74 -28.52
C PHE A 424 8.34 25.44 -29.66
N MET A 425 8.06 24.73 -30.76
CA MET A 425 7.36 25.29 -31.90
C MET A 425 5.85 25.18 -31.69
N PRO A 426 5.06 26.16 -32.18
CA PRO A 426 3.61 26.05 -32.15
C PRO A 426 3.14 24.81 -32.93
N SER A 427 2.05 24.20 -32.50
CA SER A 427 1.44 23.03 -33.16
C SER A 427 0.92 23.35 -34.56
N GLU A 428 0.48 24.60 -34.77
CA GLU A 428 -0.03 25.08 -36.04
C GLU A 428 0.94 26.07 -36.71
N PRO A 429 1.01 26.06 -38.06
CA PRO A 429 1.82 27.03 -38.79
C PRO A 429 1.27 28.44 -38.61
N LEU A 430 2.13 29.37 -38.20
CA LEU A 430 1.77 30.78 -37.96
C LEU A 430 1.23 31.50 -39.21
N TYR A 431 1.52 30.97 -40.41
CA TYR A 431 0.96 31.44 -41.67
C TYR A 431 0.53 30.22 -42.50
N PRO A 432 -0.78 29.94 -42.62
CA PRO A 432 -1.28 28.78 -43.38
C PRO A 432 -1.12 28.92 -44.92
N GLY A 433 -0.47 29.97 -45.41
CA GLY A 433 -0.43 30.37 -46.83
C GLY A 433 0.91 30.21 -47.55
N GLY A 434 1.73 29.23 -47.19
CA GLY A 434 2.95 28.90 -47.95
C GLY A 434 2.65 27.90 -49.07
N GLY A 435 2.37 28.40 -50.28
CA GLY A 435 1.96 27.61 -51.44
C GLY A 435 2.88 26.44 -51.79
N THR A 436 2.26 25.37 -52.30
CA THR A 436 2.92 24.30 -53.05
C THR A 436 3.77 24.89 -54.17
N LEU A 437 5.09 24.77 -54.07
CA LEU A 437 5.98 24.90 -55.20
C LEU A 437 5.83 23.62 -56.05
N THR A 438 5.05 23.74 -57.12
CA THR A 438 5.02 22.82 -58.27
C THR A 438 6.36 22.72 -58.95
#